data_AF-A0A3N2RJ82-F1
#
_entry.id   AF-A0A3N2RJ82-F1
#
_cell.length_a   1.000
_cell.length_b   1.000
_cell.length_c   1.000
_cell.angle_alpha   90.00
_cell.angle_beta   90.00
_cell.angle_gamma   90.00
#
_symmetry.space_group_name_H-M   'P 1'
#
loop_
_entity.id
_entity.type
_entity.pdbx_description
1 polymer ?
#
loop_
_entity_poly.entity_id
_entity_poly.type
_entity_poly.pdbx_seq_one_letter_code
_entity_poly.pdbx_strand_id
1 'polypeptide(L)' 'MRGLAIDNPLVEDRRQLTLGVTAKHGQRYFARASYTDYAGGAHYDPLADHDYASVAVGAAF' A
#
# COMPACT_ATOMS: atom_id res chain seq x y z
N MET A 1 12.14 -4.59 14.10
CA MET A 1 11.24 -3.42 14.12
C MET A 1 10.04 -3.73 13.25
N ARG A 2 8.82 -3.49 13.73
CA ARG A 2 7.56 -3.67 12.98
C ARG A 2 6.98 -2.29 12.70
N GLY A 3 6.63 -1.99 11.45
CA GLY A 3 6.12 -0.68 11.04
C GLY A 3 4.75 -0.83 10.38
N LEU A 4 3.81 0.02 10.77
CA LEU A 4 2.51 0.19 10.14
C LEU A 4 2.51 1.52 9.39
N ALA A 5 2.05 1.53 8.15
CA ALA A 5 1.92 2.74 7.34
C ALA A 5 0.47 2.88 6.86
N ILE A 6 -0.07 4.10 6.97
CA ILE A 6 -1.37 4.48 6.44
C ILE A 6 -1.15 5.79 5.68
N ASP A 7 -1.28 5.73 4.35
CA ASP A 7 -1.12 6.89 3.47
C ASP A 7 -2.43 7.18 2.73
N ASN A 8 -2.83 8.45 2.67
CA ASN A 8 -4.05 8.91 2.01
C ASN A 8 -3.78 10.09 1.05
N PRO A 9 -3.18 9.85 -0.13
CA PRO A 9 -3.04 10.91 -1.13
C PRO A 9 -4.44 11.30 -1.67
N LEU A 10 -4.81 12.57 -1.48
CA LEU A 10 -5.95 13.16 -2.17
C LEU A 10 -5.50 13.50 -3.60
N VAL A 11 -5.78 12.61 -4.54
CA VAL A 11 -5.80 12.97 -5.96
C VAL A 11 -7.18 13.56 -6.22
N GLU A 12 -7.25 14.61 -7.02
CA GLU A 12 -8.36 15.59 -7.16
C GLU A 12 -9.80 15.03 -7.22
N ASP A 13 -10.00 13.75 -7.57
CA ASP A 13 -11.29 13.05 -7.54
C ASP A 13 -11.23 11.59 -7.01
N ARG A 14 -10.07 11.14 -6.49
CA ARG A 14 -9.86 9.77 -6.02
C ARG A 14 -9.22 9.75 -4.65
N ARG A 15 -9.96 9.24 -3.67
CA ARG A 15 -9.43 8.98 -2.33
C ARG A 15 -8.75 7.63 -2.35
N GLN A 16 -7.45 7.60 -2.17
CA GLN A 16 -6.67 6.37 -2.14
C GLN A 16 -6.26 6.07 -0.71
N LEU A 17 -6.65 4.93 -0.15
CA LEU A 17 -6.23 4.47 1.16
C LEU A 17 -5.24 3.32 1.00
N THR A 18 -4.00 3.52 1.45
CA THR A 18 -3.00 2.44 1.46
C THR A 18 -2.71 1.98 2.88
N LEU A 19 -2.85 0.68 3.12
CA LEU A 19 -2.50 0.00 4.37
C LEU A 19 -1.27 -0.87 4.14
N GLY A 20 -0.21 -0.67 4.93
CA GLY A 20 1.04 -1.41 4.78
C GLY A 20 1.61 -1.93 6.09
N VAL A 21 2.10 -3.18 6.07
CA VAL A 21 2.86 -3.82 7.15
C VAL A 21 4.28 -4.07 6.68
N THR A 22 5.26 -3.65 7.47
CA THR A 22 6.68 -3.90 7.21
C THR A 22 7.33 -4.61 8.38
N ALA A 23 8.01 -5.71 8.07
CA ALA A 23 8.84 -6.46 9.01
C ALA A 23 10.31 -6.37 8.58
N LYS A 24 11.19 -6.05 9.52
CA LYS A 24 12.65 -6.08 9.32
C LYS A 24 13.26 -7.12 10.24
N HIS A 25 14.10 -7.98 9.69
CA HIS A 25 14.87 -8.99 10.42
C HIS A 25 16.37 -8.68 10.30
N GLY A 26 16.96 -8.24 11.40
CA GLY A 26 18.31 -7.67 11.43
C GLY A 26 18.44 -6.38 10.60
N GLN A 27 19.66 -6.06 10.17
CA GLN A 27 19.93 -5.02 9.15
C GLN A 27 19.93 -5.58 7.72
N ARG A 28 19.69 -6.89 7.57
CA ARG A 28 19.98 -7.63 6.35
C ARG A 28 18.74 -8.02 5.55
N TYR A 29 17.58 -8.16 6.19
CA TYR A 29 16.37 -8.62 5.52
C TYR A 29 15.16 -7.74 5.84
N PHE A 30 14.33 -7.49 4.83
CA PHE A 30 13.04 -6.85 5.01
C PHE A 30 11.95 -7.56 4.20
N ALA A 31 10.74 -7.52 4.73
CA ALA A 31 9.53 -7.93 4.06
C ALA A 31 8.48 -6.83 4.23
N ARG A 32 7.77 -6.50 3.16
CA ARG A 32 6.70 -5.50 3.12
C ARG A 32 5.50 -6.08 2.40
N ALA A 33 4.34 -5.92 3.00
CA ALA A 33 3.06 -6.17 2.34
C ALA A 33 2.23 -4.89 2.41
N SER A 34 1.57 -4.53 1.32
CA SER A 34 0.66 -3.39 1.28
C SER A 34 -0.56 -3.67 0.42
N TYR A 35 -1.68 -3.07 0.82
CA TYR A 35 -2.94 -3.09 0.11
C TYR A 35 -3.40 -1.66 -0.10
N THR A 36 -3.85 -1.35 -1.30
CA THR A 36 -4.37 -0.04 -1.65
C THR A 36 -5.81 -0.19 -2.14
N ASP A 37 -6.70 0.58 -1.51
CA ASP A 37 -8.11 0.71 -1.83
C ASP A 37 -8.36 2.12 -2.40
N TYR A 38 -9.24 2.22 -3.39
CA TYR A 38 -9.68 3.47 -4.00
C TYR A 38 -11.15 3.73 -3.64
N ALA A 39 -11.39 4.65 -2.69
CA ALA A 39 -12.71 4.98 -2.16
C ALA A 39 -13.19 6.38 -2.59
N GLY A 40 -13.62 6.54 -3.85
CA GLY A 40 -14.14 7.80 -4.41
C GLY A 40 -15.60 7.71 -4.87
N GLY A 41 -16.44 8.66 -4.43
CA GLY A 41 -17.88 8.70 -4.73
C GLY A 41 -18.27 9.30 -6.10
N ALA A 42 -17.32 9.48 -7.01
CA ALA A 42 -17.59 9.96 -8.37
C ALA A 42 -17.53 8.77 -9.32
N HIS A 43 -18.69 8.33 -9.82
CA HIS A 43 -18.89 7.25 -10.79
C HIS A 43 -17.87 6.10 -10.69
N TYR A 44 -18.17 5.15 -9.81
CA TYR A 44 -17.42 3.90 -9.65
C TYR A 44 -17.21 3.24 -11.02
N ASP A 45 -16.02 3.43 -11.59
CA ASP A 45 -15.60 2.84 -12.86
C ASP A 45 -14.76 1.60 -12.53
N PRO A 46 -15.36 0.40 -12.60
CA PRO A 46 -14.69 -0.84 -12.20
C PRO A 46 -13.48 -1.18 -13.07
N LEU A 47 -13.24 -0.49 -14.20
CA LEU A 47 -12.03 -0.65 -15.02
C LEU A 47 -10.87 0.25 -14.56
N ALA A 48 -11.15 1.33 -13.83
CA ALA A 48 -10.16 2.35 -13.49
C ALA A 48 -9.74 2.34 -12.01
N ASP A 49 -10.58 1.82 -11.12
CA ASP A 49 -10.30 1.67 -9.69
C ASP A 49 -10.14 0.18 -9.36
N HIS A 50 -8.98 -0.36 -9.70
CA HIS A 50 -8.59 -1.70 -9.26
C HIS A 50 -7.76 -1.59 -7.99
N ASP A 51 -8.28 -2.21 -6.92
CA ASP A 51 -7.52 -2.43 -5.70
C ASP A 51 -6.24 -3.20 -6.02
N TYR A 52 -5.13 -2.76 -5.44
CA TYR A 52 -3.83 -3.37 -5.70
C TYR A 52 -3.17 -3.83 -4.41
N ALA A 53 -2.78 -5.11 -4.39
CA ALA A 53 -1.98 -5.71 -3.33
C ALA A 53 -0.53 -5.89 -3.81
N SER A 54 0.44 -5.49 -2.99
CA SER A 54 1.86 -5.69 -3.26
C SER A 54 2.57 -6.39 -2.11
N VAL A 55 3.48 -7.28 -2.47
CA VAL A 55 4.39 -7.94 -1.54
C VAL A 55 5.81 -7.77 -2.06
N ALA A 56 6.70 -7.30 -1.19
CA ALA A 56 8.11 -7.13 -1.48
C ALA A 56 8.96 -7.80 -0.40
N VAL A 57 9.97 -8.54 -0.83
CA VAL A 57 10.99 -9.12 0.05
C VAL A 57 12.34 -8.68 -0.48
N GLY A 58 13.26 -8.35 0.41
CA GLY A 58 14.60 -7.91 0.01
C GLY A 58 15.65 -8.24 1.06
N ALA A 59 16.86 -8.42 0.55
CA ALA A 59 18.06 -8.60 1.35
C ALA A 59 19.05 -7.48 0.98
N ALA A 60 19.66 -6.86 1.99
CA ALA A 60 20.79 -5.94 1.83
C ALA A 60 22.08 -6.71 2.18
N PHE A 61 23.12 -6.56 1.35
CA PHE A 61 24.43 -7.20 1.53
C PHE A 61 25.53 -6.15 1.61
#